data_AF-F8PX83-F1
#
_entry.id   AF-F8PX83-F1
#
_cell.length_a   1.000
_cell.length_b   1.000
_cell.length_c   1.000
_cell.angle_alpha   90.00
_cell.angle_beta   90.00
_cell.angle_gamma   90.00
#
_symmetry.space_group_name_H-M   'P 1'
#
loop_
_entity.id
_entity.type
_entity.pdbx_description
1 polymer ?
#
loop_
_entity_poly.entity_id
_entity_poly.type
_entity_poly.pdbx_seq_one_letter_code
_entity_poly.pdbx_strand_id
1 'polypeptide(L)'
;MPGTFTDTQNNHIVDEDAPLLQGKRHRKQRTPLPKLQIGILLLLQLAEPLASQSIYPFINQLIRELGVTGGDESKVGYYAGLIESLFFVTQALTVLQWNRLSDRIGRKPVILIGLFGLGLSMVCFGLSRTFWTLVVSRCICGMLNGNSGVMKSMMGELTDSTNMAQAFALIPIVWCAGAAFGPFMGGNLARPQERFPVLFSGTFWKEYPYFLPCAATACFTSLTFLVIVLFLKEVRIAANIPQSEYPSLHGNASEQEQEQASRERQVRRVPSYKAEEFEEPVPIRTLLTLSSVSIPIANYAIMALLEIALLALQPLFYSTPTTHGGIGFPPATIGTILGFYGLANGLVQMSIFAKVVERFGAKRVFVAAIACFLPILALFPVMSFTVRQWGIGPLSWALLMCQLMLQALMEMSYGCALMFVTSAAPNRRSLGAVNGIGQTTASVARAFGPTMSTSLFALSAQHKLMGGNAVYAILFAMSCGAIWLATYLPNELPKRK
;
A
#
# COMPACT_ATOMS: atom_id res chain seq x y z
N MET A 1 -68.46 18.00 20.91
CA MET A 1 -69.26 17.55 19.74
C MET A 1 -68.69 18.25 18.51
N PRO A 2 -67.90 17.57 17.67
CA PRO A 2 -67.48 18.12 16.39
C PRO A 2 -68.54 17.80 15.32
N GLY A 3 -68.92 18.82 14.56
CA GLY A 3 -69.86 18.69 13.44
C GLY A 3 -69.20 18.05 12.23
N THR A 4 -69.83 17.01 11.71
CA THR A 4 -69.50 16.34 10.45
C THR A 4 -70.08 17.13 9.28
N PHE A 5 -69.22 17.73 8.46
CA PHE A 5 -69.57 18.11 7.08
C PHE A 5 -69.24 16.92 6.17
N THR A 6 -70.28 16.33 5.58
CA THR A 6 -70.15 15.27 4.57
C THR A 6 -70.20 15.91 3.19
N ASP A 7 -69.06 15.93 2.49
CA ASP A 7 -69.03 16.16 1.05
C ASP A 7 -69.04 14.79 0.35
N THR A 8 -70.09 14.56 -0.42
CA THR A 8 -70.37 13.30 -1.12
C THR A 8 -69.60 13.26 -2.43
N GLN A 9 -68.34 12.83 -2.40
CA GLN A 9 -67.65 12.12 -3.48
C GLN A 9 -66.21 11.78 -3.07
N ASN A 10 -65.82 10.51 -3.26
CA ASN A 10 -64.56 9.85 -2.89
C ASN A 10 -64.37 9.49 -1.42
N ASN A 11 -64.51 8.18 -1.17
CA ASN A 11 -64.29 7.52 0.10
C ASN A 11 -62.78 7.28 0.35
N HIS A 12 -62.02 8.35 0.59
CA HIS A 12 -60.66 8.26 1.12
C HIS A 12 -60.62 8.90 2.51
N ILE A 13 -60.58 8.05 3.54
CA ILE A 13 -60.25 8.46 4.90
C ILE A 13 -58.80 8.95 4.85
N VAL A 14 -58.60 10.27 4.93
CA VAL A 14 -57.27 10.85 5.10
C VAL A 14 -56.92 10.73 6.57
N ASP A 15 -56.06 9.76 6.87
CA ASP A 15 -55.44 9.58 8.18
C ASP A 15 -54.45 10.74 8.42
N GLU A 16 -54.78 11.68 9.30
CA GLU A 16 -53.95 12.86 9.59
C GLU A 16 -52.64 12.50 10.33
N ASP A 17 -52.51 11.27 10.83
CA ASP A 17 -51.29 10.76 11.47
C ASP A 17 -50.39 9.96 10.50
N ALA A 18 -50.74 9.88 9.22
CA ALA A 18 -49.93 9.19 8.22
C ALA A 18 -48.71 10.04 7.81
N PRO A 19 -47.46 9.53 7.94
CA PRO A 19 -46.28 10.28 7.52
C PRO A 19 -46.31 10.54 6.00
N LEU A 20 -46.40 11.82 5.61
CA LEU A 20 -46.52 12.34 4.23
C LEU A 20 -45.36 12.00 3.26
N LEU A 21 -44.40 11.17 3.68
CA LEU A 21 -43.27 10.71 2.87
C LEU A 21 -43.03 9.21 3.04
N GLN A 22 -43.97 8.38 2.57
CA GLN A 22 -43.60 7.05 2.05
C GLN A 22 -42.97 7.17 0.66
N GLY A 23 -41.94 8.01 0.54
CA GLY A 23 -40.98 7.85 -0.53
C GLY A 23 -40.28 6.53 -0.26
N LYS A 24 -40.65 5.46 -0.97
CA LYS A 24 -39.87 4.22 -1.02
C LYS A 24 -38.42 4.64 -1.14
N ARG A 25 -37.63 4.50 -0.07
CA ARG A 25 -36.17 4.57 -0.15
C ARG A 25 -35.82 3.41 -1.06
N HIS A 26 -35.73 3.66 -2.37
CA HIS A 26 -35.26 2.68 -3.31
C HIS A 26 -33.85 2.34 -2.84
N ARG A 27 -33.73 1.21 -2.14
CA ARG A 27 -32.47 0.62 -1.76
C ARG A 27 -31.76 0.39 -3.09
N LYS A 28 -30.82 1.28 -3.47
CA LYS A 28 -30.11 1.22 -4.76
C LYS A 28 -29.72 -0.23 -4.99
N GLN A 29 -30.27 -0.84 -6.05
CA GLN A 29 -29.94 -2.22 -6.39
C GLN A 29 -28.42 -2.30 -6.61
N ARG A 30 -27.77 -3.29 -6.01
CA ARG A 30 -26.32 -3.46 -6.11
C ARG A 30 -25.95 -3.63 -7.58
N THR A 31 -25.17 -2.71 -8.13
CA THR A 31 -24.69 -2.85 -9.50
C THR A 31 -23.59 -3.92 -9.54
N PRO A 32 -23.60 -4.80 -10.55
CA PRO A 32 -22.57 -5.82 -10.68
C PRO A 32 -21.20 -5.19 -10.93
N LEU A 33 -20.17 -5.70 -10.26
CA LEU A 33 -18.79 -5.26 -10.46
C LEU A 33 -18.32 -5.54 -11.90
N PRO A 34 -17.61 -4.61 -12.56
CA PRO A 34 -16.96 -4.89 -13.84
C PRO A 34 -15.76 -5.82 -13.63
N LYS A 35 -16.04 -7.11 -13.46
CA LYS A 35 -15.07 -8.14 -13.03
C LYS A 35 -13.82 -8.18 -13.90
N LEU A 36 -13.96 -8.03 -15.21
CA LEU A 36 -12.83 -8.02 -16.15
C LEU A 36 -11.90 -6.82 -15.93
N GLN A 37 -12.46 -5.60 -15.83
CA GLN A 37 -11.65 -4.39 -15.64
C GLN A 37 -10.97 -4.38 -14.27
N ILE A 38 -11.69 -4.79 -13.22
CA ILE A 38 -11.12 -4.93 -11.89
C ILE A 38 -10.03 -6.01 -11.87
N GLY A 39 -10.26 -7.17 -12.50
CA GLY A 39 -9.25 -8.22 -12.62
C GLY A 39 -7.96 -7.75 -13.29
N ILE A 40 -8.06 -6.92 -14.33
CA ILE A 40 -6.88 -6.33 -15.00
C ILE A 40 -6.16 -5.34 -14.06
N LEU A 41 -6.89 -4.52 -13.30
CA LEU A 41 -6.28 -3.61 -12.31
C LEU A 41 -5.59 -4.39 -11.18
N LEU A 42 -6.15 -5.52 -10.77
CA LEU A 42 -5.51 -6.40 -9.78
C LEU A 42 -4.25 -7.06 -10.35
N LEU A 43 -4.25 -7.46 -11.62
CA LEU A 43 -3.04 -7.97 -12.28
C LEU A 43 -1.94 -6.90 -12.36
N LEU A 44 -2.29 -5.67 -12.74
CA LEU A 44 -1.41 -4.49 -12.67
C LEU A 44 -0.82 -4.33 -11.26
N GLN A 45 -1.68 -4.40 -10.25
CA GLN A 45 -1.26 -4.20 -8.86
C GLN A 45 -0.27 -5.26 -8.37
N LEU A 46 -0.28 -6.45 -8.96
CA LEU A 46 0.65 -7.52 -8.60
C LEU A 46 2.07 -7.23 -9.11
N ALA A 47 2.22 -6.50 -10.23
CA ALA A 47 3.51 -6.24 -10.86
C ALA A 47 4.44 -5.41 -9.97
N GLU A 48 3.90 -4.43 -9.27
CA GLU A 48 4.67 -3.52 -8.39
C GLU A 48 5.35 -4.25 -7.21
N PRO A 49 4.63 -4.94 -6.31
CA PRO A 49 5.23 -5.67 -5.20
C PRO A 49 6.12 -6.81 -5.67
N LEU A 50 5.79 -7.48 -6.79
CA LEU A 50 6.71 -8.48 -7.37
C LEU A 50 8.07 -7.87 -7.71
N ALA A 51 8.07 -6.71 -8.37
CA ALA A 51 9.29 -6.06 -8.81
C ALA A 51 10.09 -5.44 -7.67
N SER A 52 9.43 -4.81 -6.70
CA SER A 52 10.11 -4.23 -5.54
C SER A 52 10.65 -5.30 -4.59
N GLN A 53 9.88 -6.35 -4.33
CA GLN A 53 10.23 -7.35 -3.33
C GLN A 53 11.20 -8.44 -3.83
N SER A 54 11.28 -8.65 -5.15
CA SER A 54 12.15 -9.68 -5.73
C SER A 54 13.64 -9.51 -5.45
N ILE A 55 14.08 -8.32 -5.06
CA ILE A 55 15.51 -8.01 -4.92
C ILE A 55 16.06 -8.20 -3.51
N TYR A 56 15.21 -8.17 -2.48
CA TYR A 56 15.64 -8.36 -1.08
C TYR A 56 16.44 -9.65 -0.82
N PRO A 57 16.11 -10.81 -1.42
CA PRO A 57 16.85 -12.04 -1.17
C PRO A 57 18.31 -12.00 -1.62
N PHE A 58 18.65 -11.16 -2.61
CA PHE A 58 19.95 -11.21 -3.27
C PHE A 58 20.70 -9.87 -3.33
N ILE A 59 20.07 -8.74 -3.00
CA ILE A 59 20.69 -7.41 -3.11
C ILE A 59 22.01 -7.32 -2.33
N ASN A 60 22.05 -7.85 -1.11
CA ASN A 60 23.26 -7.85 -0.28
C ASN A 60 24.40 -8.64 -0.94
N GLN A 61 24.08 -9.79 -1.53
CA GLN A 61 25.06 -10.62 -2.24
C GLN A 61 25.54 -9.95 -3.54
N LEU A 62 24.63 -9.32 -4.28
CA LEU A 62 24.96 -8.54 -5.49
C LEU A 62 25.94 -7.40 -5.17
N ILE A 63 25.73 -6.66 -4.08
CA ILE A 63 26.65 -5.59 -3.65
C ILE A 63 28.04 -6.13 -3.29
N ARG A 64 28.12 -7.30 -2.64
CA ARG A 64 29.41 -7.97 -2.37
C ARG A 64 30.15 -8.31 -3.66
N GLU A 65 29.44 -8.89 -4.62
CA GLU A 65 30.02 -9.36 -5.89
C GLU A 65 30.45 -8.22 -6.82
N LEU A 66 29.79 -7.06 -6.74
CA LEU A 66 30.22 -5.85 -7.45
C LEU A 66 31.54 -5.26 -6.91
N GLY A 67 32.01 -5.68 -5.73
CA GLY A 67 33.29 -5.27 -5.17
C GLY A 67 33.39 -3.78 -4.79
N VAL A 68 32.27 -3.06 -4.74
CA VAL A 68 32.20 -1.61 -4.47
C VAL A 68 32.69 -1.27 -3.06
N THR A 69 32.60 -2.24 -2.15
CA THR A 69 33.07 -2.12 -0.78
C THR A 69 34.56 -2.39 -0.63
N GLY A 70 35.27 -2.81 -1.69
CA GLY A 70 36.69 -3.20 -1.60
C GLY A 70 36.94 -4.40 -0.68
N GLY A 71 35.94 -5.27 -0.49
CA GLY A 71 36.00 -6.42 0.44
C GLY A 71 35.58 -6.09 1.88
N ASP A 72 35.16 -4.85 2.15
CA ASP A 72 34.67 -4.44 3.47
C ASP A 72 33.20 -4.87 3.68
N GLU A 73 32.98 -5.97 4.38
CA GLU A 73 31.65 -6.50 4.71
C GLU A 73 30.79 -5.50 5.49
N SER A 74 31.39 -4.56 6.23
CA SER A 74 30.63 -3.55 6.96
C SER A 74 29.89 -2.62 5.99
N LYS A 75 30.47 -2.29 4.84
CA LYS A 75 29.86 -1.33 3.90
C LYS A 75 28.76 -1.92 3.04
N VAL A 76 28.62 -3.25 2.99
CA VAL A 76 27.62 -3.93 2.15
C VAL A 76 26.21 -3.47 2.50
N GLY A 77 25.91 -3.40 3.79
CA GLY A 77 24.60 -2.93 4.28
C GLY A 77 24.31 -1.50 3.82
N TYR A 78 25.27 -0.57 3.95
CA TYR A 78 25.12 0.82 3.54
C TYR A 78 24.70 0.96 2.06
N TYR A 79 25.41 0.27 1.16
CA TYR A 79 25.11 0.35 -0.27
C TYR A 79 23.80 -0.38 -0.64
N ALA A 80 23.49 -1.51 0.00
CA ALA A 80 22.22 -2.20 -0.20
C ALA A 80 21.03 -1.33 0.24
N GLY A 81 21.10 -0.74 1.44
CA GLY A 81 20.09 0.18 1.95
C GLY A 81 19.92 1.42 1.07
N LEU A 82 21.01 1.94 0.49
CA LEU A 82 20.95 3.07 -0.45
C LEU A 82 20.14 2.71 -1.71
N ILE A 83 20.39 1.54 -2.32
CA ILE A 83 19.64 1.05 -3.49
C ILE A 83 18.14 0.91 -3.18
N GLU A 84 17.80 0.37 -2.00
CA GLU A 84 16.41 0.22 -1.55
C GLU A 84 15.75 1.58 -1.28
N SER A 85 16.45 2.49 -0.61
CA SER A 85 15.97 3.84 -0.31
C SER A 85 15.73 4.68 -1.57
N LEU A 86 16.61 4.59 -2.59
CA LEU A 86 16.50 5.37 -3.83
C LEU A 86 15.17 5.15 -4.57
N PHE A 87 14.64 3.93 -4.50
CA PHE A 87 13.32 3.62 -5.05
C PHE A 87 12.22 4.46 -4.38
N PHE A 88 12.18 4.49 -3.05
CA PHE A 88 11.16 5.24 -2.31
C PHE A 88 11.38 6.76 -2.37
N VAL A 89 12.63 7.23 -2.39
CA VAL A 89 12.95 8.67 -2.56
C VAL A 89 12.39 9.17 -3.89
N THR A 90 12.72 8.49 -4.99
CA THR A 90 12.28 8.91 -6.33
C THR A 90 10.78 8.75 -6.52
N GLN A 91 10.17 7.71 -5.93
CA GLN A 91 8.72 7.56 -5.90
C GLN A 91 8.03 8.70 -5.14
N ALA A 92 8.51 9.05 -3.94
CA ALA A 92 7.94 10.13 -3.14
C ALA A 92 7.98 11.48 -3.87
N LEU A 93 9.04 11.73 -4.63
CA LEU A 93 9.19 12.97 -5.42
C LEU A 93 8.27 13.04 -6.65
N THR A 94 7.77 11.91 -7.16
CA THR A 94 7.11 11.81 -8.48
C THR A 94 5.65 11.34 -8.41
N VAL A 95 5.23 10.71 -7.31
CA VAL A 95 3.89 10.12 -7.17
C VAL A 95 2.77 11.14 -7.33
N LEU A 96 2.93 12.36 -6.81
CA LEU A 96 1.91 13.42 -6.92
C LEU A 96 1.80 13.92 -8.36
N GLN A 97 2.92 13.98 -9.08
CA GLN A 97 3.01 14.42 -10.45
C GLN A 97 2.32 13.41 -11.36
N TRP A 98 2.52 12.10 -11.14
CA TRP A 98 1.82 11.04 -11.87
C TRP A 98 0.31 11.05 -11.63
N ASN A 99 -0.13 11.24 -10.38
CA ASN A 99 -1.55 11.36 -10.09
C ASN A 99 -2.18 12.53 -10.85
N ARG A 100 -1.57 13.73 -10.78
CA ARG A 100 -2.05 14.93 -11.49
C ARG A 100 -1.99 14.78 -13.01
N LEU A 101 -0.95 14.11 -13.52
CA LEU A 101 -0.83 13.85 -14.95
C LEU A 101 -1.94 12.92 -15.43
N SER A 102 -2.27 11.90 -14.65
CA SER A 102 -3.34 10.96 -14.99
C SER A 102 -4.73 11.59 -15.00
N ASP A 103 -4.94 12.66 -14.21
CA ASP A 103 -6.15 13.48 -14.28
C ASP A 103 -6.24 14.31 -15.57
N ARG A 104 -5.12 14.56 -16.26
CA ARG A 104 -5.08 15.40 -17.48
C ARG A 104 -5.10 14.58 -18.76
N ILE A 105 -4.29 13.52 -18.82
CA ILE A 105 -4.10 12.74 -20.05
C ILE A 105 -4.92 11.45 -20.08
N GLY A 106 -5.58 11.09 -18.97
CA GLY A 106 -6.26 9.81 -18.77
C GLY A 106 -5.47 8.84 -17.89
N ARG A 107 -6.17 7.86 -17.31
CA ARG A 107 -5.58 6.89 -16.37
C ARG A 107 -4.76 5.83 -17.10
N LYS A 108 -5.26 5.32 -18.23
CA LYS A 108 -4.63 4.22 -18.97
C LYS A 108 -3.23 4.58 -19.53
N PRO A 109 -3.01 5.75 -20.18
CA PRO A 109 -1.67 6.13 -20.67
C PRO A 109 -0.62 6.20 -19.56
N VAL A 110 -0.97 6.77 -18.41
CA VAL A 110 -0.05 6.87 -17.27
C VAL A 110 0.33 5.49 -16.75
N ILE A 111 -0.65 4.60 -16.58
CA ILE A 111 -0.41 3.21 -16.16
C ILE A 111 0.55 2.48 -17.10
N LEU A 112 0.37 2.65 -18.41
CA LEU A 112 1.22 2.03 -19.42
C LEU A 112 2.66 2.54 -19.37
N ILE A 113 2.85 3.86 -19.23
CA ILE A 113 4.18 4.46 -19.07
C ILE A 113 4.88 3.91 -17.82
N GLY A 114 4.16 3.83 -16.70
CA GLY A 114 4.72 3.30 -15.46
C GLY A 114 5.10 1.83 -15.55
N LEU A 115 4.27 0.99 -16.21
CA LEU A 115 4.59 -0.42 -16.42
C LEU A 115 5.78 -0.63 -17.35
N PHE A 116 5.85 0.14 -18.45
CA PHE A 116 7.00 0.11 -19.34
C PHE A 116 8.28 0.48 -18.59
N GLY A 117 8.23 1.54 -17.79
CA GLY A 117 9.31 1.96 -16.92
C GLY A 117 9.75 0.90 -15.93
N LEU A 118 8.79 0.23 -15.28
CA LEU A 118 9.04 -0.86 -14.35
C LEU A 118 9.75 -2.03 -15.03
N GLY A 119 9.24 -2.49 -16.18
CA GLY A 119 9.84 -3.59 -16.93
C GLY A 119 11.25 -3.26 -17.43
N LEU A 120 11.43 -2.08 -18.04
CA LEU A 120 12.72 -1.61 -18.50
C LEU A 120 13.74 -1.50 -17.35
N SER A 121 13.32 -0.94 -16.22
CA SER A 121 14.19 -0.78 -15.05
C SER A 121 14.66 -2.13 -14.50
N MET A 122 13.80 -3.15 -14.49
CA MET A 122 14.17 -4.50 -14.04
C MET A 122 15.15 -5.16 -14.99
N VAL A 123 14.97 -5.02 -16.32
CA VAL A 123 15.94 -5.50 -17.30
C VAL A 123 17.31 -4.82 -17.10
N CYS A 124 17.33 -3.49 -16.96
CA CYS A 124 18.55 -2.73 -16.71
C CYS A 124 19.22 -3.13 -15.38
N PHE A 125 18.43 -3.39 -14.34
CA PHE A 125 18.93 -3.84 -13.04
C PHE A 125 19.59 -5.22 -13.13
N GLY A 126 18.97 -6.17 -13.84
CA GLY A 126 19.51 -7.52 -14.04
C GLY A 126 20.78 -7.56 -14.90
N LEU A 127 20.96 -6.60 -15.81
CA LEU A 127 22.15 -6.44 -16.67
C LEU A 127 23.22 -5.52 -16.05
N SER A 128 23.02 -5.05 -14.81
CA SER A 128 23.94 -4.10 -14.19
C SER A 128 25.22 -4.78 -13.70
N ARG A 129 26.37 -4.26 -14.15
CA ARG A 129 27.72 -4.69 -13.71
C ARG A 129 28.45 -3.63 -12.88
N THR A 130 27.79 -2.49 -12.63
CA THR A 130 28.36 -1.40 -11.84
C THR A 130 27.35 -0.92 -10.81
N PHE A 131 27.84 -0.35 -9.72
CA PHE A 131 26.98 0.26 -8.72
C PHE A 131 26.10 1.38 -9.30
N TRP A 132 26.67 2.23 -10.16
CA TRP A 132 25.97 3.36 -10.74
C TRP A 132 24.83 2.94 -11.68
N THR A 133 24.97 1.84 -12.43
CA THR A 133 23.87 1.30 -13.23
C THR A 133 22.73 0.75 -12.36
N LEU A 134 23.03 0.21 -11.17
CA LEU A 134 22.00 -0.16 -10.18
C LEU A 134 21.29 1.07 -9.62
N VAL A 135 22.04 2.13 -9.28
CA VAL A 135 21.49 3.40 -8.79
C VAL A 135 20.52 3.99 -9.83
N VAL A 136 20.96 4.11 -11.08
CA VAL A 136 20.14 4.67 -12.16
C VAL A 136 18.90 3.83 -12.41
N SER A 137 19.03 2.50 -12.50
CA SER A 137 17.88 1.61 -12.70
C SER A 137 16.87 1.68 -11.55
N ARG A 138 17.32 1.83 -10.30
CA ARG A 138 16.43 2.05 -9.14
C ARG A 138 15.71 3.37 -9.18
N CYS A 139 16.41 4.45 -9.53
CA CYS A 139 15.81 5.76 -9.67
C CYS A 139 14.75 5.77 -10.79
N ILE A 140 15.03 5.13 -11.93
CA ILE A 140 14.06 4.99 -13.02
C ILE A 140 12.86 4.17 -12.55
N CYS A 141 13.09 3.07 -11.83
CA CYS A 141 12.04 2.24 -11.26
C CYS A 141 11.12 3.06 -10.37
N GLY A 142 11.64 3.76 -9.35
CA GLY A 142 10.83 4.56 -8.43
C GLY A 142 10.16 5.77 -9.10
N MET A 143 10.89 6.47 -9.97
CA MET A 143 10.36 7.61 -10.73
C MET A 143 9.18 7.23 -11.62
N LEU A 144 9.16 6.02 -12.20
CA LEU A 144 8.08 5.56 -13.06
C LEU A 144 7.03 4.73 -12.30
N ASN A 145 7.18 4.55 -10.98
CA ASN A 145 6.28 3.77 -10.13
C ASN A 145 5.21 4.65 -9.44
N GLY A 146 4.42 5.37 -10.25
CA GLY A 146 3.24 6.14 -9.80
C GLY A 146 1.92 5.38 -9.89
N ASN A 147 1.97 4.12 -10.32
CA ASN A 147 0.81 3.33 -10.75
C ASN A 147 -0.16 3.00 -9.61
N SER A 148 0.31 2.80 -8.38
CA SER A 148 -0.55 2.45 -7.24
C SER A 148 -1.57 3.54 -6.90
N GLY A 149 -1.23 4.81 -7.12
CA GLY A 149 -2.14 5.94 -6.92
C GLY A 149 -3.20 6.00 -8.03
N VAL A 150 -2.75 5.98 -9.27
CA VAL A 150 -3.60 6.06 -10.48
C VAL A 150 -4.59 4.90 -10.55
N MET A 151 -4.16 3.69 -10.21
CA MET A 151 -5.01 2.50 -10.16
C MET A 151 -6.12 2.62 -9.11
N LYS A 152 -5.83 3.16 -7.92
CA LYS A 152 -6.86 3.38 -6.88
C LYS A 152 -7.91 4.39 -7.36
N SER A 153 -7.48 5.45 -8.04
CA SER A 153 -8.39 6.41 -8.67
C SER A 153 -9.25 5.74 -9.75
N MET A 154 -8.63 4.97 -10.65
CA MET A 154 -9.33 4.26 -11.72
C MET A 154 -10.30 3.21 -11.18
N MET A 155 -9.95 2.50 -10.10
CA MET A 155 -10.83 1.57 -9.41
C MET A 155 -12.05 2.29 -8.82
N GLY A 156 -11.85 3.46 -8.23
CA GLY A 156 -12.93 4.33 -7.74
C GLY A 156 -13.86 4.82 -8.86
N GLU A 157 -13.31 5.14 -10.03
CA GLU A 157 -14.10 5.61 -11.19
C GLU A 157 -14.84 4.45 -11.90
N LEU A 158 -14.33 3.22 -11.84
CA LEU A 158 -14.99 2.01 -12.36
C LEU A 158 -16.08 1.46 -11.43
N THR A 159 -16.07 1.87 -10.16
CA THR A 159 -16.98 1.37 -9.13
C THR A 159 -17.98 2.44 -8.74
N ASP A 160 -19.08 2.02 -8.12
CA ASP A 160 -20.08 2.93 -7.59
C ASP A 160 -20.20 2.79 -6.08
N SER A 161 -21.01 3.64 -5.45
CA SER A 161 -21.24 3.60 -4.00
C SER A 161 -21.76 2.25 -3.48
N THR A 162 -22.30 1.38 -4.35
CA THR A 162 -22.87 0.08 -3.97
C THR A 162 -21.84 -1.05 -3.98
N ASN A 163 -20.78 -0.93 -4.80
CA ASN A 163 -19.82 -2.00 -5.04
C ASN A 163 -18.35 -1.62 -4.76
N MET A 164 -18.03 -0.34 -4.55
CA MET A 164 -16.69 0.17 -4.26
C MET A 164 -16.00 -0.55 -3.11
N ALA A 165 -16.70 -0.82 -2.00
CA ALA A 165 -16.13 -1.51 -0.85
C ALA A 165 -15.60 -2.93 -1.20
N GLN A 166 -16.28 -3.64 -2.10
CA GLN A 166 -15.85 -4.97 -2.53
C GLN A 166 -14.60 -4.90 -3.42
N ALA A 167 -14.52 -3.91 -4.31
CA ALA A 167 -13.35 -3.73 -5.18
C ALA A 167 -12.09 -3.37 -4.36
N PHE A 168 -12.20 -2.41 -3.45
CA PHE A 168 -11.08 -1.98 -2.60
C PHE A 168 -10.64 -3.07 -1.61
N ALA A 169 -11.51 -4.02 -1.24
CA ALA A 169 -11.15 -5.17 -0.41
C ALA A 169 -10.19 -6.16 -1.11
N LEU A 170 -10.09 -6.14 -2.43
CA LEU A 170 -9.19 -7.02 -3.19
C LEU A 170 -7.75 -6.49 -3.24
N ILE A 171 -7.55 -5.19 -3.03
CA ILE A 171 -6.23 -4.52 -3.10
C ILE A 171 -5.21 -5.15 -2.12
N PRO A 172 -5.50 -5.38 -0.82
CA PRO A 172 -4.53 -5.95 0.10
C PRO A 172 -4.20 -7.42 -0.20
N ILE A 173 -5.14 -8.18 -0.78
CA ILE A 173 -4.94 -9.59 -1.13
C ILE A 173 -3.85 -9.71 -2.21
N VAL A 174 -3.91 -8.85 -3.23
CA VAL A 174 -2.90 -8.82 -4.28
C VAL A 174 -1.53 -8.42 -3.75
N TRP A 175 -1.49 -7.45 -2.83
CA TRP A 175 -0.24 -7.05 -2.19
C TRP A 175 0.41 -8.22 -1.45
N CYS A 176 -0.36 -9.01 -0.69
CA CYS A 176 0.12 -10.21 -0.01
C CYS A 176 0.68 -11.25 -1.00
N ALA A 177 -0.01 -11.46 -2.13
CA ALA A 177 0.47 -12.34 -3.18
C ALA A 177 1.83 -11.87 -3.74
N GLY A 178 1.96 -10.57 -4.04
CA GLY A 178 3.23 -10.01 -4.52
C GLY A 178 4.36 -10.11 -3.50
N ALA A 179 4.06 -9.86 -2.23
CA ALA A 179 5.02 -9.99 -1.12
C ALA A 179 5.46 -11.44 -0.88
N ALA A 180 4.63 -12.43 -1.23
CA ALA A 180 4.99 -13.84 -1.18
C ALA A 180 5.83 -14.26 -2.40
N PHE A 181 5.34 -13.97 -3.61
CA PHE A 181 5.97 -14.42 -4.84
C PHE A 181 7.26 -13.67 -5.17
N GLY A 182 7.37 -12.39 -4.79
CA GLY A 182 8.53 -11.55 -5.08
C GLY A 182 9.82 -12.16 -4.51
N PRO A 183 9.99 -12.26 -3.18
CA PRO A 183 11.18 -12.83 -2.57
C PRO A 183 11.41 -14.29 -2.96
N PHE A 184 10.33 -15.07 -3.12
CA PHE A 184 10.43 -16.47 -3.56
C PHE A 184 11.09 -16.59 -4.93
N MET A 185 10.59 -15.84 -5.91
CA MET A 185 11.11 -15.78 -7.28
C MET A 185 12.53 -15.19 -7.29
N GLY A 186 12.74 -14.10 -6.55
CA GLY A 186 14.02 -13.42 -6.41
C GLY A 186 15.16 -14.32 -5.94
N GLY A 187 14.93 -15.06 -4.87
CA GLY A 187 15.94 -15.96 -4.30
C GLY A 187 16.14 -17.23 -5.11
N ASN A 188 15.06 -17.89 -5.54
CA ASN A 188 15.16 -19.20 -6.21
C ASN A 188 15.68 -19.11 -7.64
N LEU A 189 15.46 -17.99 -8.33
CA LEU A 189 15.99 -17.78 -9.69
C LEU A 189 17.38 -17.12 -9.68
N ALA A 190 17.89 -16.69 -8.54
CA ALA A 190 19.25 -16.16 -8.44
C ALA A 190 20.28 -17.26 -8.73
N ARG A 191 21.38 -16.89 -9.41
CA ARG A 191 22.50 -17.77 -9.79
C ARG A 191 22.03 -19.04 -10.52
N PRO A 192 21.35 -18.91 -11.68
CA PRO A 192 20.76 -20.05 -12.36
C PRO A 192 21.78 -21.09 -12.83
N GLN A 193 23.02 -20.68 -13.13
CA GLN A 193 24.12 -21.58 -13.47
C GLN A 193 24.44 -22.56 -12.32
N GLU A 194 24.40 -22.10 -11.08
CA GLU A 194 24.72 -22.94 -9.91
C GLU A 194 23.53 -23.81 -9.52
N ARG A 195 22.32 -23.29 -9.68
CA ARG A 195 21.09 -23.97 -9.27
C ARG A 195 20.58 -24.97 -10.30
N PHE A 196 20.69 -24.64 -11.58
CA PHE A 196 20.15 -25.37 -12.72
C PHE A 196 21.20 -25.51 -13.84
N PRO A 197 22.35 -26.17 -13.56
CA PRO A 197 23.52 -26.18 -14.47
C PRO A 197 23.24 -26.83 -15.83
N VAL A 198 22.25 -27.73 -15.92
CA VAL A 198 21.87 -28.39 -17.17
C VAL A 198 21.11 -27.44 -18.12
N LEU A 199 20.25 -26.58 -17.57
CA LEU A 199 19.40 -25.66 -18.33
C LEU A 199 20.12 -24.34 -18.66
N PHE A 200 20.96 -23.88 -17.74
CA PHE A 200 21.68 -22.62 -17.86
C PHE A 200 23.17 -22.90 -17.77
N SER A 201 23.78 -23.30 -18.89
CA SER A 201 25.21 -23.61 -18.98
C SER A 201 26.04 -22.48 -19.62
N GLY A 202 25.38 -21.50 -20.25
CA GLY A 202 26.03 -20.42 -20.99
C GLY A 202 26.77 -19.40 -20.12
N THR A 203 27.85 -18.82 -20.67
CA THR A 203 28.70 -17.82 -19.99
C THR A 203 27.93 -16.59 -19.52
N PHE A 204 26.86 -16.21 -20.24
CA PHE A 204 25.97 -15.11 -19.86
C PHE A 204 25.45 -15.22 -18.42
N TRP A 205 25.08 -16.42 -17.97
CA TRP A 205 24.52 -16.62 -16.62
C TRP A 205 25.56 -16.53 -15.52
N LYS A 206 26.83 -16.72 -15.87
CA LYS A 206 27.97 -16.48 -14.97
C LYS A 206 28.29 -14.99 -14.87
N GLU A 207 28.18 -14.26 -15.98
CA GLU A 207 28.38 -12.80 -16.01
C GLU A 207 27.21 -12.03 -15.39
N TYR A 208 25.98 -12.54 -15.51
CA TYR A 208 24.75 -11.91 -15.02
C TYR A 208 23.94 -12.86 -14.11
N PRO A 209 24.45 -13.18 -12.90
CA PRO A 209 23.84 -14.15 -12.00
C PRO A 209 22.43 -13.78 -11.51
N TYR A 210 22.07 -12.49 -11.55
CA TYR A 210 20.77 -11.97 -11.09
C TYR A 210 19.87 -11.52 -12.23
N PHE A 211 20.23 -11.77 -13.49
CA PHE A 211 19.38 -11.40 -14.62
C PHE A 211 18.08 -12.21 -14.66
N LEU A 212 18.12 -13.51 -14.36
CA LEU A 212 16.93 -14.37 -14.43
C LEU A 212 15.75 -13.92 -13.55
N PRO A 213 15.92 -13.61 -12.24
CA PRO A 213 14.82 -13.11 -11.43
C PRO A 213 14.28 -11.76 -11.94
N CYS A 214 15.16 -10.90 -12.46
CA CYS A 214 14.77 -9.63 -13.04
C CYS A 214 14.01 -9.80 -14.37
N ALA A 215 14.44 -10.73 -15.21
CA ALA A 215 13.80 -11.08 -16.47
C ALA A 215 12.43 -11.73 -16.25
N ALA A 216 12.28 -12.58 -15.24
CA ALA A 216 10.99 -13.16 -14.85
C ALA A 216 10.00 -12.06 -14.43
N THR A 217 10.44 -11.14 -13.58
CA THR A 217 9.66 -9.94 -13.21
C THR A 217 9.30 -9.10 -14.43
N ALA A 218 10.26 -8.78 -15.31
CA ALA A 218 10.03 -7.98 -16.50
C ALA A 218 9.07 -8.66 -17.49
N CYS A 219 9.14 -9.99 -17.61
CA CYS A 219 8.21 -10.79 -18.41
C CYS A 219 6.78 -10.69 -17.87
N PHE A 220 6.59 -10.83 -16.56
CA PHE A 220 5.29 -10.64 -15.92
C PHE A 220 4.74 -9.22 -16.16
N THR A 221 5.58 -8.20 -15.99
CA THR A 221 5.23 -6.80 -16.25
C THR A 221 4.87 -6.58 -17.72
N SER A 222 5.61 -7.17 -18.65
CA SER A 222 5.36 -7.06 -20.10
C SER A 222 4.06 -7.75 -20.51
N LEU A 223 3.77 -8.92 -19.96
CA LEU A 223 2.49 -9.61 -20.17
C LEU A 223 1.33 -8.76 -19.63
N THR A 224 1.50 -8.18 -18.44
CA THR A 224 0.51 -7.27 -17.84
C THR A 224 0.31 -6.02 -18.69
N PHE A 225 1.38 -5.44 -19.23
CA PHE A 225 1.33 -4.34 -20.17
C PHE A 225 0.50 -4.69 -21.42
N LEU A 226 0.74 -5.86 -22.04
CA LEU A 226 -0.02 -6.33 -23.20
C LEU A 226 -1.51 -6.49 -22.86
N VAL A 227 -1.83 -7.10 -21.72
CA VAL A 227 -3.21 -7.25 -21.25
C VAL A 227 -3.90 -5.89 -21.10
N ILE A 228 -3.21 -4.89 -20.56
CA ILE A 228 -3.77 -3.55 -20.37
C ILE A 228 -3.98 -2.83 -21.71
N VAL A 229 -3.02 -2.93 -22.64
CA VAL A 229 -3.16 -2.35 -23.98
C VAL A 229 -4.43 -2.89 -24.64
N LEU A 230 -4.61 -4.21 -24.62
CA LEU A 230 -5.68 -4.91 -25.33
C LEU A 230 -7.05 -4.81 -24.64
N PHE A 231 -7.10 -4.93 -23.31
CA PHE A 231 -8.37 -5.16 -22.59
C PHE A 231 -8.77 -4.06 -21.61
N LEU A 232 -7.84 -3.23 -21.12
CA LEU A 232 -8.20 -2.14 -20.21
C LEU A 232 -8.86 -1.00 -20.99
N LYS A 233 -10.06 -0.60 -20.57
CA LYS A 233 -10.77 0.55 -21.15
C LYS A 233 -10.42 1.81 -20.37
N GLU A 234 -10.21 2.91 -21.08
CA GLU A 234 -10.04 4.22 -20.43
C GLU A 234 -11.34 4.60 -19.70
N VAL A 235 -11.20 5.12 -18.49
CA VAL A 235 -12.36 5.69 -17.79
C VAL A 235 -12.46 7.14 -18.20
N ARG A 236 -13.58 7.52 -18.83
CA ARG A 236 -13.82 8.92 -19.13
C ARG A 236 -13.93 9.65 -17.80
N ILE A 237 -12.99 10.55 -17.54
CA ILE A 237 -13.20 11.60 -16.55
C ILE A 237 -14.53 12.23 -16.91
N ALA A 238 -15.50 12.19 -15.99
CA ALA A 238 -16.70 13.01 -16.10
C ALA A 238 -16.28 14.49 -15.91
N ALA A 239 -15.42 14.98 -16.79
CA ALA A 239 -15.13 16.39 -16.94
C ALA A 239 -16.32 16.94 -17.72
N ASN A 240 -17.12 17.70 -16.98
CA ASN A 240 -18.37 18.35 -17.38
C ASN A 240 -19.57 17.38 -17.37
N ILE A 241 -20.31 17.40 -16.26
CA ILE A 241 -21.76 17.38 -16.37
C ILE A 241 -22.10 18.50 -17.37
N PRO A 242 -22.67 18.21 -18.55
CA PRO A 242 -23.23 19.27 -19.36
C PRO A 242 -24.29 19.97 -18.51
N GLN A 243 -24.14 21.26 -18.27
CA GLN A 243 -25.32 22.09 -18.05
C GLN A 243 -26.16 22.04 -19.34
N SER A 244 -26.98 21.02 -19.50
CA SER A 244 -28.00 20.90 -20.55
C SER A 244 -28.95 19.78 -20.10
N GLU A 245 -30.25 19.91 -19.98
CA GLU A 245 -31.22 20.89 -20.48
C GLU A 245 -32.34 20.97 -19.43
N TYR A 246 -32.65 22.17 -18.94
CA TYR A 246 -34.06 22.46 -18.78
C TYR A 246 -34.57 22.68 -20.20
N PRO A 247 -35.63 21.99 -20.66
CA PRO A 247 -36.23 22.32 -21.95
C PRO A 247 -36.65 23.77 -21.87
N SER A 248 -35.98 24.66 -22.62
CA SER A 248 -36.49 25.98 -22.88
C SER A 248 -37.71 25.77 -23.78
N LEU A 249 -38.89 25.75 -23.14
CA LEU A 249 -40.18 25.87 -23.80
C LEU A 249 -40.27 27.25 -24.47
N HIS A 250 -39.59 27.40 -25.61
CA HIS A 250 -39.89 28.41 -26.60
C HIS A 250 -40.94 27.83 -27.54
N GLY A 251 -42.18 27.85 -27.07
CA GLY A 251 -43.38 27.71 -27.88
C GLY A 251 -44.38 28.72 -27.34
N ASN A 252 -45.06 29.43 -28.23
CA ASN A 252 -46.01 30.51 -27.93
C ASN A 252 -47.11 30.03 -26.98
N ALA A 253 -46.87 30.11 -25.68
CA ALA A 253 -47.85 29.82 -24.65
C ALA A 253 -48.73 31.05 -24.45
N SER A 254 -50.04 30.82 -24.43
CA SER A 254 -51.07 31.83 -24.23
C SER A 254 -50.94 32.51 -22.86
N GLU A 255 -51.37 33.78 -22.73
CA GLU A 255 -51.27 34.54 -21.46
C GLU A 255 -51.92 33.80 -20.26
N GLN A 256 -52.90 32.94 -20.51
CA GLN A 256 -53.51 32.08 -19.49
C GLN A 256 -52.60 30.95 -18.99
N GLU A 257 -51.74 30.38 -19.85
CA GLU A 257 -50.76 29.36 -19.45
C GLU A 257 -49.61 29.96 -18.64
N GLN A 258 -49.26 31.23 -18.88
CA GLN A 258 -48.27 31.95 -18.07
C GLN A 258 -48.82 32.33 -16.68
N GLU A 259 -50.11 32.65 -16.59
CA GLU A 259 -50.78 32.95 -15.30
C GLU A 259 -50.99 31.67 -14.46
N GLN A 260 -51.27 30.55 -15.12
CA GLN A 260 -51.39 29.24 -14.47
C GLN A 260 -50.01 28.69 -14.06
N ALA A 261 -48.97 28.87 -14.88
CA ALA A 261 -47.59 28.52 -14.52
C ALA A 261 -47.01 29.40 -13.40
N SER A 262 -47.44 30.66 -13.28
CA SER A 262 -47.03 31.55 -12.18
C SER A 262 -47.76 31.23 -10.87
N ARG A 263 -49.03 30.78 -10.93
CA ARG A 263 -49.74 30.20 -9.77
C ARG A 263 -49.16 28.85 -9.33
N GLU A 264 -48.78 27.98 -10.27
CA GLU A 264 -48.05 26.74 -9.95
C GLU A 264 -46.65 27.02 -9.38
N ARG A 265 -45.96 28.08 -9.83
CA ARG A 265 -44.68 28.52 -9.24
C ARG A 265 -44.83 29.08 -7.82
N GLN A 266 -45.97 29.67 -7.47
CA GLN A 266 -46.22 30.15 -6.09
C GLN A 266 -46.63 29.01 -5.15
N VAL A 267 -47.44 28.04 -5.62
CA VAL A 267 -47.90 26.90 -4.79
C VAL A 267 -46.80 25.83 -4.67
N ARG A 268 -45.93 25.69 -5.67
CA ARG A 268 -44.79 24.76 -5.66
C ARG A 268 -43.50 25.46 -5.26
N ARG A 269 -43.53 26.25 -4.18
CA ARG A 269 -42.33 26.42 -3.34
C ARG A 269 -42.06 25.08 -2.67
N VAL A 270 -41.50 24.14 -3.43
CA VAL A 270 -40.70 23.08 -2.83
C VAL A 270 -39.66 23.84 -2.02
N PRO A 271 -39.59 23.70 -0.68
CA PRO A 271 -38.44 24.24 0.03
C PRO A 271 -37.25 23.67 -0.71
N SER A 272 -36.40 24.53 -1.25
CA SER A 272 -35.13 24.12 -1.85
C SER A 272 -34.51 23.19 -0.82
N TYR A 273 -34.63 21.88 -1.06
CA TYR A 273 -33.96 20.87 -0.26
C TYR A 273 -32.53 21.34 -0.31
N LYS A 274 -32.00 21.82 0.81
CA LYS A 274 -30.61 22.22 0.91
C LYS A 274 -29.87 21.07 0.26
N ALA A 275 -29.34 21.30 -0.94
CA ALA A 275 -28.35 20.43 -1.52
C ALA A 275 -27.38 20.21 -0.36
N GLU A 276 -27.25 18.95 0.09
CA GLU A 276 -26.42 18.55 1.23
C GLU A 276 -25.27 19.55 1.31
N GLU A 277 -25.21 20.34 2.40
CA GLU A 277 -24.21 21.40 2.58
C GLU A 277 -22.93 20.91 1.93
N PHE A 278 -22.57 21.53 0.80
CA PHE A 278 -21.43 21.12 0.00
C PHE A 278 -20.21 21.46 0.88
N GLU A 279 -19.88 20.61 1.84
CA GLU A 279 -18.76 20.82 2.74
C GLU A 279 -17.53 21.01 1.86
N GLU A 280 -16.95 22.19 1.95
CA GLU A 280 -15.75 22.51 1.20
C GLU A 280 -14.62 21.58 1.69
N PRO A 281 -13.72 21.12 0.80
CA PRO A 281 -12.57 20.35 1.22
C PRO A 281 -11.74 21.21 2.19
N VAL A 282 -11.48 20.67 3.38
CA VAL A 282 -10.68 21.37 4.39
C VAL A 282 -9.27 21.57 3.81
N PRO A 283 -8.70 22.78 3.87
CA PRO A 283 -7.35 23.03 3.37
C PRO A 283 -6.33 22.08 4.00
N ILE A 284 -5.38 21.59 3.19
CA ILE A 284 -4.34 20.64 3.62
C ILE A 284 -3.59 21.14 4.87
N ARG A 285 -3.32 22.44 4.95
CA ARG A 285 -2.66 23.06 6.10
C ARG A 285 -3.46 22.88 7.38
N THR A 286 -4.78 23.10 7.33
CA THR A 286 -5.68 22.91 8.46
C THR A 286 -5.76 21.44 8.85
N LEU A 287 -5.83 20.52 7.88
CA LEU A 287 -5.82 19.07 8.14
C LEU A 287 -4.57 18.63 8.92
N LEU A 288 -3.39 19.19 8.61
CA LEU A 288 -2.14 18.88 9.32
C LEU A 288 -2.11 19.41 10.75
N THR A 289 -2.85 20.48 11.05
CA THR A 289 -2.93 21.05 12.41
C THR A 289 -3.93 20.33 13.32
N LEU A 290 -4.86 19.56 12.75
CA LEU A 290 -5.85 18.82 13.54
C LEU A 290 -5.20 17.62 14.22
N SER A 291 -5.23 17.59 15.55
CA SER A 291 -4.71 16.48 16.36
C SER A 291 -5.38 15.14 16.02
N SER A 292 -6.66 15.17 15.67
CA SER A 292 -7.42 14.00 15.21
C SER A 292 -6.85 13.37 13.93
N VAL A 293 -6.14 14.15 13.10
CA VAL A 293 -5.55 13.72 11.83
C VAL A 293 -4.05 13.50 11.95
N SER A 294 -3.33 14.41 12.62
CA SER A 294 -1.87 14.36 12.72
C SER A 294 -1.38 13.20 13.58
N ILE A 295 -2.09 12.81 14.66
CA ILE A 295 -1.69 11.68 15.52
C ILE A 295 -1.76 10.33 14.77
N PRO A 296 -2.87 9.98 14.07
CA PRO A 296 -2.91 8.81 13.20
C PRO A 296 -1.84 8.80 12.10
N ILE A 297 -1.60 9.95 11.46
CA ILE A 297 -0.59 10.06 10.39
C ILE A 297 0.82 9.86 10.97
N ALA A 298 1.13 10.42 12.13
CA ALA A 298 2.42 10.23 12.80
C ALA A 298 2.64 8.76 13.20
N ASN A 299 1.61 8.10 13.75
CA ASN A 299 1.64 6.67 14.04
C ASN A 299 1.85 5.83 12.78
N TYR A 300 1.19 6.18 11.67
CA TYR A 300 1.36 5.50 10.40
C TYR A 300 2.79 5.66 9.85
N ALA A 301 3.37 6.86 9.97
CA ALA A 301 4.72 7.16 9.52
C ALA A 301 5.80 6.40 10.30
N ILE A 302 5.73 6.39 11.64
CA ILE A 302 6.71 5.67 12.46
C ILE A 302 6.59 4.16 12.30
N MET A 303 5.36 3.63 12.17
CA MET A 303 5.14 2.22 11.86
C MET A 303 5.75 1.86 10.50
N ALA A 304 5.49 2.65 9.45
CA ALA A 304 6.07 2.43 8.13
C ALA A 304 7.61 2.52 8.12
N LEU A 305 8.21 3.38 8.94
CA LEU A 305 9.66 3.48 9.13
C LEU A 305 10.23 2.20 9.76
N LEU A 306 9.63 1.74 10.86
CA LEU A 306 10.07 0.54 11.58
C LEU A 306 9.89 -0.72 10.73
N GLU A 307 8.77 -0.83 10.04
CA GLU A 307 8.43 -1.94 9.14
C GLU A 307 9.48 -2.07 8.02
N ILE A 308 9.75 -0.99 7.28
CA ILE A 308 10.72 -1.04 6.18
C ILE A 308 12.16 -1.23 6.70
N ALA A 309 12.48 -0.66 7.87
CA ALA A 309 13.78 -0.83 8.51
C ALA A 309 14.03 -2.31 8.81
N LEU A 310 13.02 -3.01 9.34
CA LEU A 310 13.06 -4.45 9.60
C LEU A 310 13.12 -5.25 8.29
N LEU A 311 12.33 -4.88 7.28
CA LEU A 311 12.31 -5.55 5.98
C LEU A 311 13.68 -5.51 5.27
N ALA A 312 14.43 -4.43 5.41
CA ALA A 312 15.80 -4.30 4.89
C ALA A 312 16.85 -5.01 5.77
N LEU A 313 16.69 -4.91 7.10
CA LEU A 313 17.63 -5.46 8.07
C LEU A 313 17.64 -6.99 8.07
N GLN A 314 16.48 -7.62 7.90
CA GLN A 314 16.32 -9.07 8.04
C GLN A 314 17.06 -9.88 6.95
N PRO A 315 16.95 -9.58 5.63
CA PRO A 315 17.75 -10.22 4.60
C PRO A 315 19.25 -9.92 4.74
N LEU A 316 19.61 -8.71 5.18
CA LEU A 316 21.01 -8.37 5.48
C LEU A 316 21.56 -9.25 6.59
N PHE A 317 20.84 -9.40 7.70
CA PHE A 317 21.21 -10.29 8.80
C PHE A 317 21.30 -11.75 8.35
N TYR A 318 20.33 -12.24 7.58
CA TYR A 318 20.34 -13.62 7.08
C TYR A 318 21.52 -13.88 6.14
N SER A 319 21.88 -12.93 5.28
CA SER A 319 22.99 -13.07 4.33
C SER A 319 24.38 -12.77 4.91
N THR A 320 24.46 -12.05 6.03
CA THR A 320 25.75 -11.68 6.67
C THR A 320 26.46 -12.92 7.23
N PRO A 321 27.77 -13.10 7.01
CA PRO A 321 28.50 -14.24 7.56
C PRO A 321 28.40 -14.34 9.09
N THR A 322 28.50 -15.56 9.61
CA THR A 322 28.42 -15.84 11.06
C THR A 322 29.51 -15.14 11.87
N THR A 323 30.68 -14.91 11.27
CA THR A 323 31.78 -14.13 11.84
C THR A 323 31.38 -12.68 12.11
N HIS A 324 30.61 -12.07 11.22
CA HIS A 324 30.14 -10.67 11.32
C HIS A 324 28.80 -10.51 12.02
N GLY A 325 28.24 -11.60 12.56
CA GLY A 325 27.05 -11.56 13.42
C GLY A 325 25.74 -11.90 12.71
N GLY A 326 25.76 -12.32 11.45
CA GLY A 326 24.59 -12.84 10.75
C GLY A 326 24.48 -14.37 10.78
N ILE A 327 23.69 -14.93 9.86
CA ILE A 327 23.49 -16.39 9.71
C ILE A 327 24.30 -16.97 8.53
N GLY A 328 24.47 -16.21 7.45
CA GLY A 328 25.21 -16.63 6.25
C GLY A 328 24.41 -17.49 5.27
N PHE A 329 23.08 -17.32 5.22
CA PHE A 329 22.22 -18.02 4.27
C PHE A 329 22.43 -17.56 2.82
N PRO A 330 22.36 -18.49 1.85
CA PRO A 330 22.37 -18.13 0.44
C PRO A 330 21.03 -17.49 0.01
N PRO A 331 21.00 -16.70 -1.07
CA PRO A 331 19.80 -16.00 -1.55
C PRO A 331 18.58 -16.90 -1.75
N ALA A 332 18.76 -18.14 -2.22
CA ALA A 332 17.67 -19.09 -2.43
C ALA A 332 16.97 -19.50 -1.12
N THR A 333 17.74 -19.69 -0.04
CA THR A 333 17.20 -19.99 1.29
C THR A 333 16.45 -18.78 1.84
N ILE A 334 17.03 -17.58 1.72
CA ILE A 334 16.38 -16.32 2.14
C ILE A 334 15.07 -16.12 1.38
N GLY A 335 15.07 -16.29 0.06
CA GLY A 335 13.88 -16.16 -0.78
C GLY A 335 12.80 -17.18 -0.44
N THR A 336 13.19 -18.42 -0.12
CA THR A 336 12.24 -19.45 0.32
C THR A 336 11.60 -19.09 1.67
N ILE A 337 12.41 -18.66 2.64
CA ILE A 337 11.92 -18.22 3.96
C ILE A 337 10.93 -17.06 3.82
N LEU A 338 11.32 -15.99 3.13
CA LEU A 338 10.49 -14.80 2.94
C LEU A 338 9.24 -15.10 2.09
N GLY A 339 9.36 -15.98 1.10
CA GLY A 339 8.24 -16.39 0.26
C GLY A 339 7.17 -17.17 1.02
N PHE A 340 7.58 -18.17 1.81
CA PHE A 340 6.65 -18.90 2.68
C PHE A 340 6.04 -17.99 3.75
N TYR A 341 6.84 -17.09 4.33
CA TYR A 341 6.34 -16.08 5.26
C TYR A 341 5.26 -15.21 4.61
N GLY A 342 5.49 -14.65 3.41
CA GLY A 342 4.53 -13.80 2.73
C GLY A 342 3.19 -14.53 2.47
N LEU A 343 3.26 -15.81 2.07
CA LEU A 343 2.06 -16.63 1.85
C LEU A 343 1.30 -16.88 3.17
N ALA A 344 2.00 -17.32 4.21
CA ALA A 344 1.42 -17.60 5.51
C ALA A 344 0.83 -16.33 6.16
N ASN A 345 1.56 -15.22 6.09
CA ASN A 345 1.11 -13.92 6.58
C ASN A 345 -0.17 -13.48 5.85
N GLY A 346 -0.21 -13.57 4.52
CA GLY A 346 -1.42 -13.26 3.74
C GLY A 346 -2.65 -14.05 4.19
N LEU A 347 -2.50 -15.36 4.42
CA LEU A 347 -3.58 -16.23 4.92
C LEU A 347 -4.05 -15.83 6.32
N VAL A 348 -3.11 -15.50 7.22
CA VAL A 348 -3.39 -15.01 8.58
C VAL A 348 -4.15 -13.68 8.51
N GLN A 349 -3.68 -12.71 7.72
CA GLN A 349 -4.35 -11.41 7.60
C GLN A 349 -5.77 -11.56 7.03
N MET A 350 -5.97 -12.39 6.00
CA MET A 350 -7.30 -12.61 5.43
C MET A 350 -8.27 -13.29 6.40
N SER A 351 -7.80 -14.19 7.25
CA SER A 351 -8.68 -15.05 8.07
C SER A 351 -8.89 -14.55 9.50
N ILE A 352 -7.90 -13.85 10.06
CA ILE A 352 -7.80 -13.55 11.50
C ILE A 352 -7.95 -12.05 11.79
N PHE A 353 -7.45 -11.16 10.91
CA PHE A 353 -7.38 -9.72 11.18
C PHE A 353 -8.72 -9.12 11.62
N ALA A 354 -9.77 -9.28 10.81
CA ALA A 354 -11.09 -8.72 11.11
C ALA A 354 -11.65 -9.23 12.45
N LYS A 355 -11.55 -10.55 12.70
CA LYS A 355 -12.03 -11.17 13.94
C LYS A 355 -11.30 -10.65 15.17
N VAL A 356 -10.00 -10.41 15.06
CA VAL A 356 -9.16 -9.89 16.15
C VAL A 356 -9.48 -8.42 16.41
N VAL A 357 -9.65 -7.61 15.36
CA VAL A 357 -10.03 -6.19 15.50
C VAL A 357 -11.43 -6.02 16.06
N GLU A 358 -12.40 -6.83 15.64
CA GLU A 358 -13.76 -6.81 16.19
C GLU A 358 -13.80 -7.22 17.67
N ARG A 359 -12.98 -8.21 18.07
CA ARG A 359 -12.95 -8.71 19.45
C ARG A 359 -12.20 -7.79 20.41
N PHE A 360 -11.07 -7.24 20.00
CA PHE A 360 -10.17 -6.50 20.90
C PHE A 360 -10.16 -4.98 20.67
N GLY A 361 -10.71 -4.51 19.55
CA GLY A 361 -10.70 -3.11 19.14
C GLY A 361 -9.40 -2.70 18.45
N ALA A 362 -9.50 -1.78 17.48
CA ALA A 362 -8.38 -1.37 16.63
C ALA A 362 -7.17 -0.82 17.40
N LYS A 363 -7.38 -0.04 18.47
CA LYS A 363 -6.28 0.53 19.26
C LYS A 363 -5.45 -0.54 19.96
N ARG A 364 -6.10 -1.49 20.64
CA ARG A 364 -5.39 -2.55 21.38
C ARG A 364 -4.61 -3.45 20.44
N VAL A 365 -5.20 -3.81 19.30
CA VAL A 365 -4.54 -4.58 18.25
C VAL A 365 -3.33 -3.83 17.70
N PHE A 366 -3.48 -2.53 17.40
CA PHE A 366 -2.38 -1.70 16.92
C PHE A 366 -1.22 -1.62 17.91
N VAL A 367 -1.49 -1.33 19.19
CA VAL A 367 -0.47 -1.25 20.24
C VAL A 367 0.21 -2.60 20.45
N ALA A 368 -0.54 -3.70 20.49
CA ALA A 368 0.03 -5.04 20.62
C ALA A 368 0.89 -5.45 19.41
N ALA A 369 0.46 -5.09 18.20
CA ALA A 369 1.20 -5.35 16.97
C ALA A 369 2.51 -4.55 16.93
N ILE A 370 2.51 -3.26 17.30
CA ILE A 370 3.76 -2.49 17.42
C ILE A 370 4.64 -3.05 18.54
N ALA A 371 4.07 -3.50 19.66
CA ALA A 371 4.85 -4.10 20.74
C ALA A 371 5.60 -5.37 20.31
N CYS A 372 5.14 -6.08 19.26
CA CYS A 372 5.84 -7.23 18.69
C CYS A 372 7.21 -6.87 18.08
N PHE A 373 7.47 -5.60 17.73
CA PHE A 373 8.82 -5.18 17.29
C PHE A 373 9.88 -5.46 18.36
N LEU A 374 9.56 -5.30 19.65
CA LEU A 374 10.52 -5.48 20.75
C LEU A 374 11.09 -6.91 20.80
N PRO A 375 10.28 -7.98 20.90
CA PRO A 375 10.80 -9.34 20.88
C PRO A 375 11.43 -9.71 19.52
N ILE A 376 10.92 -9.20 18.39
CA ILE A 376 11.55 -9.43 17.07
C ILE A 376 12.99 -8.91 17.06
N LEU A 377 13.21 -7.70 17.57
CA LEU A 377 14.53 -7.09 17.65
C LEU A 377 15.45 -7.83 18.63
N ALA A 378 14.92 -8.32 19.74
CA ALA A 378 15.66 -9.13 20.71
C ALA A 378 16.06 -10.52 20.15
N LEU A 379 15.29 -11.08 19.22
CA LEU A 379 15.60 -12.38 18.61
C LEU A 379 16.84 -12.34 17.71
N PHE A 380 17.19 -11.22 17.09
CA PHE A 380 18.39 -11.10 16.26
C PHE A 380 19.70 -11.44 17.00
N PRO A 381 20.05 -10.77 18.13
CA PRO A 381 21.26 -11.11 18.87
C PRO A 381 21.21 -12.53 19.45
N VAL A 382 20.03 -13.02 19.85
CA VAL A 382 19.86 -14.41 20.34
C VAL A 382 20.15 -15.42 19.22
N MET A 383 19.64 -15.19 18.01
CA MET A 383 19.97 -16.02 16.84
C MET A 383 21.45 -15.97 16.50
N SER A 384 22.07 -14.78 16.50
CA SER A 384 23.50 -14.63 16.24
C SER A 384 24.35 -15.39 17.27
N PHE A 385 23.99 -15.29 18.56
CA PHE A 385 24.67 -16.02 19.63
C PHE A 385 24.52 -17.54 19.48
N THR A 386 23.30 -18.05 19.27
CA THR A 386 23.06 -19.49 19.13
C THR A 386 23.77 -20.09 17.90
N VAL A 387 23.74 -19.40 16.77
CA VAL A 387 24.43 -19.83 15.54
C VAL A 387 25.96 -19.80 15.70
N ARG A 388 26.51 -18.83 16.43
CA ARG A 388 27.95 -18.78 16.72
C ARG A 388 28.42 -19.90 17.65
N GLN A 389 27.60 -20.30 18.62
CA GLN A 389 27.96 -21.33 19.59
C GLN A 389 27.77 -22.74 19.04
N TRP A 390 26.63 -22.99 18.39
CA TRP A 390 26.20 -24.35 18.03
C TRP A 390 26.01 -24.57 16.52
N GLY A 391 26.33 -23.56 15.71
CA GLY A 391 26.08 -23.59 14.27
C GLY A 391 24.60 -23.49 13.92
N ILE A 392 24.29 -23.69 12.64
CA ILE A 392 22.92 -23.70 12.14
C ILE A 392 22.28 -25.05 12.49
N GLY A 393 21.35 -25.03 13.45
CA GLY A 393 20.67 -26.23 13.95
C GLY A 393 19.18 -26.01 14.25
N PRO A 394 18.48 -26.99 14.83
CA PRO A 394 17.04 -26.93 15.10
C PRO A 394 16.61 -25.71 15.91
N LEU A 395 17.41 -25.29 16.90
CA LEU A 395 17.12 -24.11 17.71
C LEU A 395 17.15 -22.81 16.88
N SER A 396 18.13 -22.66 15.98
CA SER A 396 18.21 -21.47 15.12
C SER A 396 16.99 -21.36 14.18
N TRP A 397 16.50 -22.49 13.67
CA TRP A 397 15.27 -22.55 12.89
C TRP A 397 14.03 -22.26 13.74
N ALA A 398 13.97 -22.76 14.98
CA ALA A 398 12.86 -22.47 15.90
C ALA A 398 12.80 -20.97 16.25
N LEU A 399 13.94 -20.33 16.50
CA LEU A 399 14.03 -18.88 16.74
C LEU A 399 13.62 -18.07 15.51
N LEU A 400 14.04 -18.49 14.33
CA LEU A 400 13.65 -17.87 13.07
C LEU A 400 12.13 -17.99 12.84
N MET A 401 11.55 -19.18 13.05
CA MET A 401 10.10 -19.37 12.93
C MET A 401 9.33 -18.53 13.96
N CYS A 402 9.82 -18.45 15.20
CA CYS A 402 9.27 -17.56 16.22
C CYS A 402 9.30 -16.10 15.76
N GLN A 403 10.43 -15.65 15.18
CA GLN A 403 10.58 -14.30 14.64
C GLN A 403 9.53 -14.02 13.55
N LEU A 404 9.35 -14.93 12.59
CA LEU A 404 8.36 -14.79 11.51
C LEU A 404 6.92 -14.80 12.01
N MET A 405 6.60 -15.60 13.03
CA MET A 405 5.27 -15.60 13.66
C MET A 405 4.96 -14.26 14.34
N LEU A 406 5.92 -13.71 15.08
CA LEU A 406 5.80 -12.37 15.67
C LEU A 406 5.67 -11.30 14.58
N GLN A 407 6.38 -11.45 13.47
CA GLN A 407 6.30 -10.55 12.33
C GLN A 407 4.90 -10.58 11.68
N ALA A 408 4.25 -11.75 11.60
CA ALA A 408 2.87 -11.84 11.11
C ALA A 408 1.86 -11.12 12.04
N LEU A 409 2.09 -11.10 13.36
CA LEU A 409 1.28 -10.31 14.30
C LEU A 409 1.55 -8.81 14.16
N MET A 410 2.82 -8.43 13.97
CA MET A 410 3.27 -7.05 13.75
C MET A 410 2.61 -6.43 12.51
N GLU A 411 2.45 -7.20 11.43
CA GLU A 411 1.80 -6.76 10.18
C GLU A 411 0.35 -6.29 10.35
N MET A 412 -0.36 -6.75 11.40
CA MET A 412 -1.71 -6.25 11.70
C MET A 412 -1.72 -4.74 12.00
N SER A 413 -0.58 -4.16 12.39
CA SER A 413 -0.44 -2.72 12.64
C SER A 413 -0.71 -1.89 11.38
N TYR A 414 -0.37 -2.38 10.18
CA TYR A 414 -0.62 -1.68 8.92
C TYR A 414 -2.12 -1.49 8.67
N GLY A 415 -2.90 -2.57 8.84
CA GLY A 415 -4.36 -2.53 8.68
C GLY A 415 -5.01 -1.57 9.68
N CYS A 416 -4.61 -1.63 10.96
CA CYS A 416 -5.13 -0.71 11.98
C CYS A 416 -4.71 0.74 11.72
N ALA A 417 -3.49 1.02 11.27
CA ALA A 417 -3.04 2.37 10.92
C ALA A 417 -3.91 2.99 9.83
N LEU A 418 -4.21 2.22 8.77
CA LEU A 418 -5.12 2.67 7.71
C LEU A 418 -6.54 2.94 8.24
N MET A 419 -7.05 2.12 9.16
CA MET A 419 -8.35 2.37 9.80
C MET A 419 -8.35 3.69 10.58
N PHE A 420 -7.29 3.99 11.34
CA PHE A 420 -7.17 5.26 12.04
C PHE A 420 -7.06 6.45 11.09
N VAL A 421 -6.19 6.39 10.08
CA VAL A 421 -6.03 7.47 9.09
C VAL A 421 -7.33 7.73 8.33
N THR A 422 -8.04 6.68 7.92
CA THR A 422 -9.31 6.83 7.19
C THR A 422 -10.44 7.37 8.08
N SER A 423 -10.52 6.93 9.33
CA SER A 423 -11.51 7.41 10.31
C SER A 423 -11.25 8.83 10.82
N ALA A 424 -10.01 9.32 10.70
CA ALA A 424 -9.62 10.67 11.09
C ALA A 424 -10.13 11.76 10.14
N ALA A 425 -10.54 11.40 8.92
CA ALA A 425 -11.01 12.36 7.94
C ALA A 425 -12.28 13.08 8.44
N PRO A 426 -12.27 14.43 8.57
CA PRO A 426 -13.42 15.18 9.12
C PRO A 426 -14.68 15.03 8.28
N ASN A 427 -14.52 14.95 6.95
CA ASN A 427 -15.61 14.79 6.01
C ASN A 427 -15.24 13.84 4.85
N ARG A 428 -16.25 13.40 4.09
CA ARG A 428 -16.08 12.46 2.97
C ARG A 428 -15.17 13.01 1.87
N ARG A 429 -15.17 14.33 1.64
CA ARG A 429 -14.34 14.98 0.62
C ARG A 429 -12.87 15.10 1.02
N SER A 430 -12.57 15.23 2.31
CA SER A 430 -11.18 15.28 2.83
C SER A 430 -10.55 13.89 2.97
N LEU A 431 -11.31 12.80 2.81
CA LEU A 431 -10.79 11.43 2.90
C LEU A 431 -9.65 11.17 1.92
N GLY A 432 -9.78 11.64 0.67
CA GLY A 432 -8.73 11.53 -0.33
C GLY A 432 -7.47 12.30 0.07
N ALA A 433 -7.63 13.52 0.60
CA ALA A 433 -6.53 14.34 1.08
C ALA A 433 -5.82 13.72 2.29
N VAL A 434 -6.56 13.24 3.30
CA VAL A 434 -5.98 12.61 4.50
C VAL A 434 -5.23 11.32 4.16
N ASN A 435 -5.79 10.47 3.30
CA ASN A 435 -5.07 9.28 2.80
C ASN A 435 -3.84 9.67 1.97
N GLY A 436 -3.95 10.69 1.12
CA GLY A 436 -2.83 11.20 0.33
C GLY A 436 -1.68 11.71 1.19
N ILE A 437 -1.98 12.52 2.22
CA ILE A 437 -1.00 12.99 3.20
C ILE A 437 -0.39 11.80 3.94
N GLY A 438 -1.22 10.89 4.48
CA GLY A 438 -0.74 9.70 5.18
C GLY A 438 0.20 8.84 4.34
N GLN A 439 -0.15 8.59 3.07
CA GLN A 439 0.71 7.84 2.14
C GLN A 439 2.00 8.58 1.79
N THR A 440 1.93 9.90 1.61
CA THR A 440 3.12 10.72 1.31
C THR A 440 4.08 10.70 2.50
N THR A 441 3.59 10.94 3.72
CA THR A 441 4.40 10.89 4.94
C THR A 441 4.99 9.49 5.16
N ALA A 442 4.21 8.42 4.96
CA ALA A 442 4.71 7.06 5.06
C ALA A 442 5.76 6.74 3.98
N SER A 443 5.64 7.27 2.76
CA SER A 443 6.63 7.08 1.71
C SER A 443 7.95 7.79 2.02
N VAL A 444 7.87 9.01 2.58
CA VAL A 444 9.05 9.73 3.09
C VAL A 444 9.71 8.94 4.23
N ALA A 445 8.92 8.42 5.17
CA ALA A 445 9.44 7.56 6.23
C ALA A 445 10.13 6.30 5.65
N ARG A 446 9.52 5.67 4.63
CA ARG A 446 10.10 4.49 3.97
C ARG A 446 11.41 4.79 3.24
N ALA A 447 11.59 6.00 2.74
CA ALA A 447 12.82 6.42 2.09
C ALA A 447 14.04 6.37 3.01
N PHE A 448 13.87 6.66 4.31
CA PHE A 448 14.99 6.65 5.26
C PHE A 448 15.25 5.29 5.91
N GLY A 449 14.22 4.46 6.07
CA GLY A 449 14.31 3.24 6.87
C GLY A 449 15.40 2.24 6.45
N PRO A 450 15.51 1.84 5.17
CA PRO A 450 16.52 0.89 4.72
C PRO A 450 17.94 1.39 4.94
N THR A 451 18.26 2.59 4.45
CA THR A 451 19.58 3.20 4.65
C THR A 451 19.90 3.33 6.14
N MET A 452 18.96 3.76 6.97
CA MET A 452 19.14 3.88 8.42
C MET A 452 19.45 2.51 9.07
N SER A 453 18.61 1.49 8.86
CA SER A 453 18.76 0.20 9.56
C SER A 453 19.99 -0.57 9.11
N THR A 454 20.25 -0.60 7.81
CA THR A 454 21.40 -1.31 7.23
C THR A 454 22.73 -0.62 7.52
N SER A 455 22.77 0.71 7.53
CA SER A 455 23.97 1.47 7.93
C SER A 455 24.23 1.40 9.42
N LEU A 456 23.18 1.39 10.26
CA LEU A 456 23.33 1.16 11.68
C LEU A 456 23.85 -0.25 11.95
N PHE A 457 23.37 -1.27 11.23
CA PHE A 457 23.89 -2.64 11.33
C PHE A 457 25.37 -2.71 10.97
N ALA A 458 25.74 -2.12 9.83
CA ALA A 458 27.12 -1.95 9.37
C ALA A 458 28.03 -1.31 10.43
N LEU A 459 27.65 -0.14 10.93
CA LEU A 459 28.42 0.62 11.92
C LEU A 459 28.52 -0.14 13.25
N SER A 460 27.42 -0.79 13.67
CA SER A 460 27.39 -1.60 14.89
C SER A 460 28.39 -2.75 14.79
N ALA A 461 28.39 -3.48 13.67
CA ALA A 461 29.29 -4.59 13.42
C ALA A 461 30.76 -4.15 13.32
N GLN A 462 31.04 -3.04 12.63
CA GLN A 462 32.40 -2.53 12.42
C GLN A 462 33.06 -2.03 13.71
N HIS A 463 32.37 -1.15 14.44
CA HIS A 463 32.91 -0.51 15.65
C HIS A 463 32.64 -1.33 16.91
N LYS A 464 32.03 -2.52 16.78
CA LYS A 464 31.58 -3.38 17.89
C LYS A 464 30.74 -2.62 18.93
N LEU A 465 29.93 -1.65 18.48
CA LEU A 465 29.06 -0.87 19.36
C LEU A 465 28.04 -1.81 20.02
N MET A 466 28.00 -1.82 21.35
CA MET A 466 27.23 -2.79 22.13
C MET A 466 27.47 -4.25 21.70
N GLY A 467 28.73 -4.60 21.38
CA GLY A 467 29.09 -5.93 20.91
C GLY A 467 28.60 -6.28 19.51
N GLY A 468 28.24 -5.29 18.69
CA GLY A 468 27.66 -5.48 17.35
C GLY A 468 26.14 -5.29 17.30
N ASN A 469 25.50 -5.03 18.43
CA ASN A 469 24.04 -5.05 18.57
C ASN A 469 23.40 -3.67 18.72
N ALA A 470 24.16 -2.57 18.58
CA ALA A 470 23.64 -1.22 18.77
C ALA A 470 22.47 -0.86 17.83
N VAL A 471 22.45 -1.41 16.61
CA VAL A 471 21.30 -1.27 15.68
C VAL A 471 19.99 -1.75 16.32
N TYR A 472 20.01 -2.90 17.00
CA TYR A 472 18.82 -3.45 17.64
C TYR A 472 18.39 -2.60 18.81
N ALA A 473 19.33 -2.08 19.60
CA ALA A 473 19.05 -1.18 20.72
C ALA A 473 18.42 0.15 20.27
N ILE A 474 18.92 0.74 19.18
CA ILE A 474 18.35 1.98 18.61
C ILE A 474 16.94 1.73 18.08
N LEU A 475 16.74 0.67 17.28
CA LEU A 475 15.42 0.32 16.78
C LEU A 475 14.46 -0.07 17.91
N PHE A 476 14.97 -0.65 19.01
CA PHE A 476 14.18 -0.97 20.20
C PHE A 476 13.71 0.31 20.88
N ALA A 477 14.58 1.30 21.06
CA ALA A 477 14.22 2.61 21.60
C ALA A 477 13.19 3.33 20.71
N MET A 478 13.36 3.28 19.40
CA MET A 478 12.38 3.82 18.44
C MET A 478 11.03 3.10 18.54
N SER A 479 11.05 1.77 18.72
CA SER A 479 9.84 0.96 18.91
C SER A 479 9.12 1.32 20.22
N CYS A 480 9.85 1.54 21.31
CA CYS A 480 9.28 2.07 22.56
C CYS A 480 8.62 3.44 22.35
N GLY A 481 9.28 4.33 21.60
CA GLY A 481 8.71 5.61 21.20
C GLY A 481 7.44 5.48 20.37
N ALA A 482 7.40 4.51 19.45
CA ALA A 482 6.21 4.20 18.66
C ALA A 482 5.05 3.67 19.51
N ILE A 483 5.33 2.80 20.48
CA ILE A 483 4.33 2.31 21.46
C ILE A 483 3.78 3.48 22.28
N TRP A 484 4.65 4.36 22.77
CA TRP A 484 4.25 5.56 23.50
C TRP A 484 3.36 6.47 22.63
N LEU A 485 3.75 6.74 21.39
CA LEU A 485 2.94 7.52 20.45
C LEU A 485 1.58 6.87 20.15
N ALA A 486 1.53 5.53 20.11
CA ALA A 486 0.30 4.78 19.88
C ALA A 486 -0.70 4.90 21.05
N THR A 487 -0.25 5.26 22.26
CA THR A 487 -1.15 5.50 23.41
C THR A 487 -2.07 6.69 23.21
N TYR A 488 -1.64 7.68 22.39
CA TYR A 488 -2.42 8.87 22.04
C TYR A 488 -3.52 8.62 21.00
N LEU A 489 -3.56 7.43 20.38
CA LEU A 489 -4.66 7.08 19.48
C LEU A 489 -5.99 7.00 20.24
N PRO A 490 -7.13 7.34 19.61
CA PRO A 490 -8.43 7.25 20.25
C PRO A 490 -8.80 5.78 20.53
N ASN A 491 -9.48 5.51 21.65
CA ASN A 491 -9.87 4.16 22.05
C ASN A 491 -10.93 3.55 21.12
N GLU A 492 -11.83 4.40 20.61
CA GLU A 492 -12.80 4.06 19.58
C GLU A 492 -12.45 4.78 18.29
N LEU A 493 -12.77 4.16 17.16
CA LEU A 493 -12.71 4.86 15.88
C LEU A 493 -13.71 6.03 15.92
N PRO A 494 -13.30 7.26 15.56
CA PRO A 494 -14.19 8.40 15.50
C PRO A 494 -15.48 8.04 14.75
N LYS A 495 -16.64 8.17 15.42
CA LYS A 495 -17.93 7.96 14.77
C LYS A 495 -18.06 9.02 13.69
N ARG A 496 -18.16 8.56 12.44
CA ARG A 496 -18.32 9.41 11.26
C ARG A 496 -19.63 10.19 11.43
N LYS A 497 -19.54 11.50 11.65
CA LYS A 497 -20.71 12.39 11.65
C LYS A 497 -21.23 12.56 10.22
#